data_AF-A0A947JA95-F1
#
_entry.id   AF-A0A947JA95-F1
#
_cell.length_a   1.000
_cell.length_b   1.000
_cell.length_c   1.000
_cell.angle_alpha   90.00
_cell.angle_beta   90.00
_cell.angle_gamma   90.00
#
_symmetry.space_group_name_H-M   'P 1'
#
loop_
_entity.id
_entity.type
_entity.pdbx_description
1 polymer ?
#
loop_
_entity_poly.entity_id
_entity_poly.type
_entity_poly.pdbx_seq_one_letter_code
_entity_poly.pdbx_strand_id
1 'polypeptide(L)'
;MSEITNETMEILKSKIESKDIQGQEEKLRNLIYKINGLQLEADYQTDEEQINLLEDFKKRIKKMILGVYVDADSYMQSIRAMDRKNLQFLAGDKYQRLIENLDKRRRLAHNRLISDIESTTRMIRSRMAKLPNKTIEMLQEEWEENDIPLLFVERVDLSANIFCETSPRERVTDWVEDVAKSSLAEIAREEIKKKPSSE
;
A
#
# COMPACT_ATOMS: atom_id res chain seq x y z
N MET A 1 -4.71 18.26 -13.84
CA MET A 1 -5.39 16.95 -13.67
C MET A 1 -4.46 15.90 -14.23
N SER A 2 -3.87 15.05 -13.40
CA SER A 2 -2.63 14.36 -13.76
C SER A 2 -2.87 13.03 -14.50
N GLU A 3 -2.33 12.95 -15.71
CA GLU A 3 -2.16 11.76 -16.56
C GLU A 3 -1.32 10.63 -15.90
N ILE A 4 -0.83 10.86 -14.68
CA ILE A 4 0.16 10.07 -13.92
C ILE A 4 -0.38 8.71 -13.43
N THR A 5 -1.68 8.42 -13.55
CA THR A 5 -2.24 7.12 -13.08
C THR A 5 -2.36 6.05 -14.15
N ASN A 6 -2.42 6.42 -15.43
CA ASN A 6 -2.55 5.44 -16.52
C ASN A 6 -1.20 4.89 -16.95
N GLU A 7 -0.17 5.74 -17.07
CA GLU A 7 1.15 5.32 -17.57
C GLU A 7 1.87 4.37 -16.60
N THR A 8 1.85 4.63 -15.29
CA THR A 8 2.41 3.70 -14.29
C THR A 8 1.60 2.39 -14.21
N MET A 9 0.28 2.44 -14.44
CA MET A 9 -0.57 1.25 -14.52
C MET A 9 -0.37 0.46 -15.82
N GLU A 10 -0.02 1.11 -16.93
CA GLU A 10 0.34 0.46 -18.20
C GLU A 10 1.76 -0.12 -18.19
N ILE A 11 2.71 0.53 -17.50
CA ILE A 11 4.03 -0.05 -17.22
C ILE A 11 3.86 -1.29 -16.32
N LEU A 12 2.99 -1.21 -15.30
CA LEU A 12 2.57 -2.38 -14.53
C LEU A 12 1.98 -3.44 -15.46
N LYS A 13 1.01 -3.11 -16.31
CA LYS A 13 0.36 -4.05 -17.22
C LYS A 13 1.35 -4.73 -18.18
N SER A 14 2.26 -3.98 -18.78
CA SER A 14 3.26 -4.49 -19.74
C SER A 14 4.36 -5.33 -19.07
N LYS A 15 4.85 -4.96 -17.87
CA LYS A 15 5.75 -5.82 -17.08
C LYS A 15 5.02 -7.05 -16.55
N ILE A 16 3.73 -6.93 -16.25
CA ILE A 16 2.86 -8.00 -15.73
C ILE A 16 2.34 -8.98 -16.81
N GLU A 17 2.45 -8.62 -18.08
CA GLU A 17 2.15 -9.53 -19.21
C GLU A 17 3.35 -10.41 -19.59
N SER A 18 4.53 -10.16 -18.99
CA SER A 18 5.68 -11.06 -19.07
C SER A 18 5.47 -12.29 -18.16
N LYS A 19 5.79 -13.49 -18.67
CA LYS A 19 5.37 -14.80 -18.14
C LYS A 19 6.02 -15.27 -16.83
N ASP A 20 6.70 -14.41 -16.06
CA ASP A 20 7.57 -14.84 -14.95
C ASP A 20 7.36 -14.03 -13.66
N ILE A 21 6.09 -13.82 -13.28
CA ILE A 21 5.71 -13.05 -12.09
C ILE A 21 5.49 -14.01 -10.94
N GLN A 22 6.29 -13.88 -9.89
CA GLN A 22 6.17 -14.71 -8.68
C GLN A 22 6.19 -13.84 -7.43
N GLY A 23 5.61 -14.35 -6.34
CA GLY A 23 5.67 -13.69 -5.03
C GLY A 23 4.82 -12.42 -4.93
N GLN A 24 5.43 -11.30 -4.55
CA GLN A 24 4.72 -10.06 -4.20
C GLN A 24 4.06 -9.35 -5.40
N GLU A 25 4.65 -9.47 -6.58
CA GLU A 25 4.13 -8.86 -7.81
C GLU A 25 2.80 -9.48 -8.23
N GLU A 26 2.68 -10.81 -8.13
CA GLU A 26 1.45 -11.53 -8.44
C GLU A 26 0.36 -11.22 -7.41
N LYS A 27 0.72 -11.06 -6.13
CA LYS A 27 -0.21 -10.59 -5.08
C LYS A 27 -0.73 -9.19 -5.40
N LEU A 28 0.14 -8.26 -5.78
CA LEU A 28 -0.25 -6.91 -6.19
C LEU A 28 -1.16 -6.93 -7.42
N ARG A 29 -0.77 -7.67 -8.46
CA ARG A 29 -1.56 -7.84 -9.68
C ARG A 29 -2.98 -8.30 -9.36
N ASN A 30 -3.10 -9.37 -8.58
CA ASN A 30 -4.39 -9.94 -8.22
C ASN A 30 -5.25 -8.96 -7.41
N LEU A 31 -4.65 -8.20 -6.50
CA LEU A 31 -5.35 -7.16 -5.76
C LEU A 31 -5.85 -6.04 -6.69
N ILE A 32 -5.01 -5.56 -7.60
CA ILE A 32 -5.38 -4.51 -8.57
C ILE A 32 -6.47 -5.00 -9.53
N TYR A 33 -6.40 -6.26 -9.97
CA TYR A 33 -7.44 -6.87 -10.79
C TYR A 33 -8.78 -6.89 -10.05
N LYS A 34 -8.80 -7.32 -8.77
CA LYS A 34 -10.01 -7.28 -7.93
C LYS A 34 -10.56 -5.87 -7.75
N ILE A 35 -9.71 -4.86 -7.56
CA ILE A 35 -10.12 -3.45 -7.43
C ILE A 35 -10.75 -2.95 -8.73
N ASN A 36 -10.13 -3.23 -9.87
CA ASN A 36 -10.66 -2.82 -11.17
C ASN A 36 -11.99 -3.50 -11.50
N GLY A 37 -12.14 -4.77 -11.09
CA GLY A 37 -13.34 -5.56 -11.27
C GLY A 37 -14.46 -5.30 -10.26
N LEU A 38 -14.29 -4.35 -9.33
CA LEU A 38 -15.39 -3.98 -8.41
C LEU A 38 -16.57 -3.40 -9.17
N GLN A 39 -17.76 -3.88 -8.80
CA GLN A 39 -19.05 -3.45 -9.31
C GLN A 39 -19.93 -2.95 -8.16
N LEU A 40 -20.87 -2.07 -8.47
CA LEU A 40 -21.91 -1.67 -7.54
C LEU A 40 -22.92 -2.79 -7.35
N GLU A 41 -23.56 -2.85 -6.18
CA GLU A 41 -24.71 -3.73 -5.96
C GLU A 41 -25.81 -3.45 -6.99
N ALA A 42 -26.63 -4.46 -7.30
CA ALA A 42 -27.60 -4.42 -8.40
C ALA A 42 -28.52 -3.19 -8.38
N ASP A 43 -28.95 -2.77 -7.19
CA ASP A 43 -29.87 -1.65 -6.99
C ASP A 43 -29.21 -0.28 -7.25
N TYR A 44 -27.88 -0.20 -7.31
CA TYR A 44 -27.10 1.03 -7.42
C TYR A 44 -26.34 1.16 -8.75
N GLN A 45 -26.48 0.21 -9.69
CA GLN A 45 -25.69 0.20 -10.93
C GLN A 45 -25.90 1.43 -11.83
N THR A 46 -27.03 2.13 -11.69
CA THR A 46 -27.35 3.34 -12.45
C THR A 46 -27.32 4.63 -11.61
N ASP A 47 -26.94 4.52 -10.33
CA ASP A 47 -26.83 5.66 -9.43
C ASP A 47 -25.54 6.44 -9.70
N GLU A 48 -25.67 7.66 -10.24
CA GLU A 48 -24.52 8.50 -10.60
C GLU A 48 -23.62 8.84 -9.39
N GLU A 49 -24.20 9.02 -8.21
CA GLU A 49 -23.42 9.31 -7.00
C GLU A 49 -22.58 8.09 -6.61
N GLN A 50 -23.19 6.90 -6.61
CA GLN A 50 -22.48 5.65 -6.31
C GLN A 50 -21.41 5.32 -7.35
N ILE A 51 -21.67 5.58 -8.63
CA ILE A 51 -20.68 5.41 -9.71
C ILE A 51 -19.47 6.31 -9.46
N ASN A 52 -19.70 7.58 -9.13
CA ASN A 52 -18.62 8.52 -8.84
C ASN A 52 -17.83 8.12 -7.58
N LEU A 53 -18.54 7.73 -6.51
CA LEU A 53 -17.91 7.23 -5.28
C LEU A 53 -17.06 5.99 -5.53
N LEU A 54 -17.52 5.06 -6.37
CA LEU A 54 -16.76 3.86 -6.73
C LEU A 54 -15.46 4.20 -7.47
N GLU A 55 -15.53 5.09 -8.46
CA GLU A 55 -14.35 5.46 -9.24
C GLU A 55 -13.31 6.23 -8.39
N ASP A 56 -13.77 7.11 -7.51
CA ASP A 56 -12.89 7.81 -6.57
C ASP A 56 -12.28 6.86 -5.55
N PHE A 57 -13.06 5.90 -5.06
CA PHE A 57 -12.59 4.84 -4.17
C PHE A 57 -11.51 3.97 -4.83
N LYS A 58 -11.73 3.51 -6.07
CA LYS A 58 -10.74 2.74 -6.86
C LYS A 58 -9.45 3.52 -7.03
N LYS A 59 -9.51 4.81 -7.39
CA LYS A 59 -8.33 5.68 -7.52
C LYS A 59 -7.60 5.84 -6.19
N ARG A 60 -8.33 6.13 -5.11
CA ARG A 60 -7.79 6.32 -3.76
C ARG A 60 -7.06 5.09 -3.26
N ILE A 61 -7.67 3.91 -3.38
CA ILE A 61 -7.05 2.66 -2.92
C ILE A 61 -5.77 2.35 -3.69
N LYS A 62 -5.77 2.50 -5.02
CA LYS A 62 -4.55 2.28 -5.82
C LYS A 62 -3.40 3.18 -5.34
N LYS A 63 -3.70 4.44 -5.04
CA LYS A 63 -2.72 5.38 -4.47
C LYS A 63 -2.22 4.95 -3.09
N MET A 64 -3.10 4.46 -2.22
CA MET A 64 -2.73 3.98 -0.89
C MET A 64 -1.84 2.72 -0.97
N ILE A 65 -2.21 1.76 -1.82
CA ILE A 65 -1.43 0.56 -2.11
C ILE A 65 -0.02 0.93 -2.59
N LEU A 66 0.07 1.85 -3.56
CA LEU A 66 1.36 2.34 -4.03
C LEU A 66 2.17 3.03 -2.91
N GLY A 67 1.51 3.81 -2.05
CA GLY A 67 2.11 4.41 -0.86
C GLY A 67 2.77 3.39 0.06
N VAL A 68 2.12 2.25 0.30
CA VAL A 68 2.67 1.15 1.10
C VAL A 68 4.00 0.64 0.50
N TYR A 69 4.08 0.45 -0.82
CA TYR A 69 5.32 0.01 -1.47
C TYR A 69 6.42 1.09 -1.46
N VAL A 70 6.04 2.36 -1.55
CA VAL A 70 6.96 3.51 -1.39
C VAL A 70 7.56 3.54 0.02
N ASP A 71 6.73 3.32 1.03
CA ASP A 71 7.18 3.30 2.42
C ASP A 71 7.98 2.02 2.74
N ALA A 72 7.71 0.90 2.03
CA ALA A 72 8.54 -0.30 2.08
C ALA A 72 9.96 -0.06 1.53
N ASP A 73 10.11 0.56 0.35
CA ASP A 73 11.44 0.91 -0.19
C ASP A 73 12.17 1.91 0.72
N SER A 74 11.45 2.91 1.25
CA SER A 74 12.01 3.87 2.21
C SER A 74 12.54 3.20 3.48
N TYR A 75 11.80 2.24 4.02
CA TYR A 75 12.24 1.43 5.15
C TYR A 75 13.46 0.56 4.79
N MET A 76 13.47 -0.09 3.63
CA MET A 76 14.64 -0.87 3.18
C MET A 76 15.89 -0.01 3.01
N GLN A 77 15.75 1.21 2.50
CA GLN A 77 16.87 2.16 2.39
C GLN A 77 17.43 2.53 3.77
N SER A 78 16.57 2.65 4.80
CA SER A 78 17.01 2.92 6.17
C SER A 78 17.79 1.76 6.79
N ILE A 79 17.41 0.52 6.49
CA ILE A 79 18.16 -0.69 6.90
C ILE A 79 19.54 -0.67 6.22
N ARG A 80 19.57 -0.55 4.89
CA ARG A 80 20.82 -0.51 4.12
C ARG A 80 21.76 0.62 4.53
N ALA A 81 21.24 1.73 5.04
CA ALA A 81 22.05 2.84 5.54
C ALA A 81 22.82 2.47 6.82
N MET A 82 22.26 1.62 7.68
CA MET A 82 22.95 1.10 8.87
C MET A 82 24.03 0.07 8.52
N ASP A 83 23.84 -0.71 7.45
CA ASP A 83 24.79 -1.75 7.04
C ASP A 83 26.04 -1.23 6.30
N ARG A 84 26.12 0.09 6.01
CA ARG A 84 27.25 0.64 5.24
C ARG A 84 28.55 0.58 6.05
N LYS A 85 29.53 -0.16 5.53
CA LYS A 85 30.88 -0.39 6.09
C LYS A 85 31.67 0.88 6.45
N ASN A 86 31.29 2.05 5.93
CA ASN A 86 31.99 3.32 6.18
C ASN A 86 31.69 3.96 7.54
N LEU A 87 30.75 3.41 8.33
CA LEU A 87 30.52 3.89 9.69
C LEU A 87 31.76 3.66 10.57
N GLN A 88 32.57 2.65 10.26
CA GLN A 88 33.69 2.15 11.08
C GLN A 88 34.90 3.12 11.20
N PHE A 89 34.97 4.16 10.37
CA PHE A 89 36.09 5.12 10.34
C PHE A 89 35.83 6.40 11.15
N LEU A 90 34.70 6.50 11.85
CA LEU A 90 34.35 7.66 12.68
C LEU A 90 34.89 7.50 14.10
N ALA A 91 35.39 8.60 14.68
CA ALA A 91 35.73 8.66 16.11
C ALA A 91 34.52 8.30 16.98
N GLY A 92 34.75 7.60 18.11
CA GLY A 92 33.71 6.94 18.92
C GLY A 92 32.46 7.77 19.20
N ASP A 93 32.59 9.03 19.59
CA ASP A 93 31.45 9.89 19.92
C ASP A 93 30.61 10.28 18.69
N LYS A 94 31.28 10.48 17.54
CA LYS A 94 30.60 10.79 16.27
C LYS A 94 29.95 9.55 15.69
N TYR A 95 30.59 8.40 15.85
CA TYR A 95 30.04 7.10 15.48
C TYR A 95 28.74 6.81 16.25
N GLN A 96 28.77 6.94 17.57
CA GLN A 96 27.61 6.67 18.43
C GLN A 96 26.40 7.53 18.07
N ARG A 97 26.59 8.85 17.91
CA ARG A 97 25.51 9.75 17.47
C ARG A 97 24.96 9.42 16.09
N LEU A 98 25.81 8.95 15.17
CA LEU A 98 25.37 8.56 13.83
C LEU A 98 24.51 7.29 13.88
N ILE A 99 24.94 6.28 14.64
CA ILE A 99 24.18 5.04 14.83
C ILE A 99 22.81 5.33 15.46
N GLU A 100 22.75 6.15 16.51
CA GLU A 100 21.49 6.54 17.16
C GLU A 100 20.53 7.25 16.19
N ASN A 101 21.06 8.14 15.34
CA ASN A 101 20.26 8.84 14.33
C ASN A 101 19.75 7.89 13.24
N LEU A 102 20.58 6.96 12.76
CA LEU A 102 20.19 5.98 11.75
C LEU A 102 19.15 5.01 12.30
N ASP A 103 19.34 4.53 13.53
CA ASP A 103 18.38 3.65 14.20
C ASP A 103 17.04 4.37 14.45
N LYS A 104 17.06 5.63 14.88
CA LYS A 104 15.84 6.45 15.00
C LYS A 104 15.10 6.56 13.67
N ARG A 105 15.82 6.84 12.56
CA ARG A 105 15.21 6.91 11.22
C ARG A 105 14.62 5.57 10.80
N ARG A 106 15.32 4.46 11.05
CA ARG A 106 14.80 3.10 10.79
C ARG A 106 13.51 2.85 11.55
N ARG A 107 13.49 3.12 12.87
CA ARG A 107 12.29 2.88 13.71
C ARG A 107 11.10 3.72 13.27
N LEU A 108 11.32 4.98 12.88
CA LEU A 108 10.27 5.84 12.32
C LEU A 108 9.73 5.29 11.00
N ALA A 109 10.61 4.87 10.08
CA ALA A 109 10.20 4.27 8.80
C ALA A 109 9.43 2.94 9.00
N HIS A 110 9.88 2.10 9.92
CA HIS A 110 9.21 0.85 10.29
C HIS A 110 7.79 1.09 10.82
N ASN A 111 7.63 2.00 11.78
CA ASN A 111 6.33 2.27 12.38
C ASN A 111 5.37 2.92 11.39
N ARG A 112 5.87 3.81 10.54
CA ARG A 112 5.09 4.39 9.45
C ARG A 112 4.60 3.32 8.50
N LEU A 113 5.48 2.44 8.04
CA LEU A 113 5.13 1.34 7.14
C LEU A 113 4.04 0.44 7.74
N ILE A 114 4.15 0.07 9.02
CA ILE A 114 3.11 -0.72 9.70
C ILE A 114 1.77 0.02 9.70
N SER A 115 1.77 1.31 10.07
CA SER A 115 0.56 2.14 10.06
C SER A 115 -0.08 2.21 8.67
N ASP A 116 0.73 2.36 7.62
CA ASP A 116 0.25 2.45 6.24
C ASP A 116 -0.29 1.10 5.74
N ILE A 117 0.35 -0.02 6.10
CA ILE A 117 -0.16 -1.37 5.82
C ILE A 117 -1.51 -1.60 6.53
N GLU A 118 -1.60 -1.30 7.83
CA GLU A 118 -2.80 -1.54 8.64
C GLU A 118 -3.97 -0.67 8.17
N SER A 119 -3.73 0.63 7.94
CA SER A 119 -4.77 1.56 7.49
C SER A 119 -5.25 1.26 6.07
N THR A 120 -4.34 0.95 5.14
CA THR A 120 -4.69 0.55 3.77
C THR A 120 -5.45 -0.76 3.76
N THR A 121 -5.00 -1.75 4.55
CA THR A 121 -5.69 -3.04 4.67
C THR A 121 -7.10 -2.86 5.23
N ARG A 122 -7.25 -2.04 6.28
CA ARG A 122 -8.56 -1.73 6.87
C ARG A 122 -9.49 -1.08 5.86
N MET A 123 -9.02 -0.07 5.13
CA MET A 123 -9.81 0.64 4.11
C MET A 123 -10.28 -0.30 3.00
N ILE A 124 -9.39 -1.14 2.47
CA ILE A 124 -9.74 -2.12 1.43
C ILE A 124 -10.78 -3.11 1.98
N ARG A 125 -10.52 -3.68 3.17
CA ARG A 125 -11.37 -4.74 3.73
C ARG A 125 -12.76 -4.24 4.11
N SER A 126 -12.87 -3.11 4.80
CA SER A 126 -14.16 -2.61 5.28
C SER A 126 -15.12 -2.31 4.12
N ARG A 127 -14.58 -1.81 3.01
CA ARG A 127 -15.35 -1.40 1.84
C ARG A 127 -15.56 -2.50 0.80
N MET A 128 -14.59 -3.41 0.61
CA MET A 128 -14.64 -4.39 -0.51
C MET A 128 -14.79 -5.83 -0.07
N ALA A 129 -14.33 -6.21 1.12
CA ALA A 129 -14.27 -7.61 1.48
C ALA A 129 -15.66 -8.14 1.85
N LYS A 130 -15.89 -9.43 1.58
CA LYS A 130 -17.00 -10.17 2.18
C LYS A 130 -16.82 -10.17 3.69
N LEU A 131 -17.83 -9.69 4.38
CA LEU A 131 -17.90 -9.59 5.83
C LEU A 131 -19.27 -10.11 6.29
N PRO A 132 -19.42 -10.56 7.55
CA PRO A 132 -20.74 -10.86 8.10
C PRO A 132 -21.68 -9.64 8.02
N ASN A 133 -22.96 -9.85 7.70
CA ASN A 133 -23.93 -8.76 7.55
C ASN A 133 -23.96 -7.81 8.75
N LYS A 134 -23.97 -8.36 9.97
CA LYS A 134 -23.88 -7.56 11.21
C LYS A 134 -22.67 -6.61 11.23
N THR A 135 -21.52 -7.05 10.71
CA THR A 135 -20.31 -6.21 10.63
C THR A 135 -20.46 -5.13 9.58
N ILE A 136 -21.16 -5.41 8.47
CA ILE A 136 -21.44 -4.42 7.42
C ILE A 136 -22.37 -3.34 7.96
N GLU A 137 -23.45 -3.74 8.62
CA GLU A 137 -24.43 -2.84 9.26
C GLU A 137 -23.72 -1.91 10.25
N MET A 138 -22.91 -2.46 11.17
CA MET A 138 -22.14 -1.64 12.12
C MET A 138 -21.18 -0.65 11.44
N LEU A 139 -20.53 -1.05 10.34
CA LEU A 139 -19.64 -0.16 9.59
C LEU A 139 -20.42 0.95 8.86
N GLN A 140 -21.60 0.64 8.34
CA GLN A 140 -22.47 1.61 7.69
C GLN A 140 -22.99 2.63 8.71
N GLU A 141 -23.46 2.18 9.88
CA GLU A 141 -23.84 3.05 11.00
C GLU A 141 -22.68 3.98 11.39
N GLU A 142 -21.47 3.44 11.60
CA GLU A 142 -20.28 4.24 11.92
C GLU A 142 -19.97 5.28 10.84
N TRP A 143 -20.12 4.92 9.56
CA TRP A 143 -19.86 5.86 8.46
C TRP A 143 -20.90 6.96 8.37
N GLU A 144 -22.18 6.64 8.55
CA GLU A 144 -23.25 7.63 8.60
C GLU A 144 -23.05 8.60 9.78
N GLU A 145 -22.71 8.09 10.97
CA GLU A 145 -22.43 8.92 12.16
C GLU A 145 -21.26 9.88 11.97
N ASN A 146 -20.32 9.55 11.07
CA ASN A 146 -19.12 10.35 10.81
C ASN A 146 -19.19 11.12 9.46
N ASP A 147 -20.38 11.26 8.87
CA ASP A 147 -20.61 11.92 7.58
C ASP A 147 -19.73 11.35 6.44
N ILE A 148 -19.44 10.06 6.48
CA ILE A 148 -18.66 9.35 5.47
C ILE A 148 -19.63 8.72 4.46
N PRO A 149 -19.55 9.06 3.17
CA PRO A 149 -20.44 8.50 2.15
C PRO A 149 -20.44 6.97 2.14
N LEU A 150 -21.64 6.38 2.06
CA LEU A 150 -21.81 4.95 1.88
C LEU A 150 -21.53 4.54 0.44
N LEU A 151 -20.82 3.43 0.28
CA LEU A 151 -20.50 2.86 -1.02
C LEU A 151 -20.99 1.41 -1.05
N PHE A 152 -21.95 1.13 -1.92
CA PHE A 152 -22.60 -0.17 -2.04
C PHE A 152 -21.99 -0.97 -3.19
N VAL A 153 -21.13 -1.93 -2.85
CA VAL A 153 -20.36 -2.72 -3.84
C VAL A 153 -20.59 -4.21 -3.67
N GLU A 154 -20.53 -4.92 -4.79
CA GLU A 154 -20.46 -6.37 -4.78
C GLU A 154 -19.16 -6.84 -4.10
N ARG A 155 -19.31 -7.27 -2.85
CA ARG A 155 -18.18 -7.62 -1.99
C ARG A 155 -17.45 -8.87 -2.49
N VAL A 156 -16.13 -8.78 -2.52
CA VAL A 156 -15.22 -9.82 -3.03
C VAL A 156 -14.55 -10.60 -1.91
N ASP A 157 -14.18 -11.85 -2.20
CA ASP A 157 -13.36 -12.61 -1.26
C ASP A 157 -11.92 -12.07 -1.23
N LEU A 158 -11.45 -11.75 -0.02
CA LEU A 158 -10.22 -11.01 0.18
C LEU A 158 -9.53 -11.46 1.47
N SER A 159 -8.23 -11.79 1.36
CA SER A 159 -7.39 -12.20 2.48
C SER A 159 -7.40 -11.14 3.61
N ALA A 160 -7.33 -11.60 4.86
CA ALA A 160 -7.06 -10.73 6.02
C ALA A 160 -5.72 -10.00 5.90
N ASN A 161 -4.81 -10.66 5.21
CA ASN A 161 -3.40 -10.35 5.10
C ASN A 161 -3.12 -10.01 3.64
N ILE A 162 -3.40 -8.76 3.26
CA ILE A 162 -3.32 -8.29 1.87
C ILE A 162 -1.85 -8.18 1.42
N PHE A 163 -0.99 -7.68 2.30
CA PHE A 163 0.43 -7.43 2.02
C PHE A 163 1.33 -8.46 2.70
N CYS A 164 1.34 -8.48 4.04
CA CYS A 164 2.13 -9.41 4.85
C CYS A 164 1.31 -10.65 5.19
N GLU A 165 1.86 -11.87 5.02
CA GLU A 165 1.16 -13.14 5.31
C GLU A 165 0.82 -13.33 6.80
N THR A 166 1.54 -12.63 7.68
CA THR A 166 1.35 -12.61 9.13
C THR A 166 1.17 -11.16 9.60
N SER A 167 1.02 -10.97 10.91
CA SER A 167 1.01 -9.64 11.52
C SER A 167 2.19 -8.80 11.02
N PRO A 168 1.96 -7.57 10.50
CA PRO A 168 3.04 -6.70 10.03
C PRO A 168 4.11 -6.46 11.11
N ARG A 169 3.72 -6.40 12.39
CA ARG A 169 4.66 -6.19 13.50
C ARG A 169 5.72 -7.27 13.64
N GLU A 170 5.44 -8.48 13.19
CA GLU A 170 6.32 -9.64 13.39
C GLU A 170 7.24 -9.88 12.19
N ARG A 171 6.75 -9.61 10.97
CA ARG A 171 7.45 -10.02 9.74
C ARG A 171 7.44 -8.98 8.61
N VAL A 172 7.18 -7.70 8.92
CA VAL A 172 7.24 -6.64 7.90
C VAL A 172 8.65 -6.51 7.29
N THR A 173 9.71 -6.78 8.05
CA THR A 173 11.08 -6.76 7.52
C THR A 173 11.30 -7.83 6.45
N ASP A 174 10.92 -9.09 6.71
CA ASP A 174 11.00 -10.18 5.72
C ASP A 174 10.21 -9.81 4.44
N TRP A 175 8.99 -9.31 4.61
CA TRP A 175 8.15 -8.88 3.50
C TRP A 175 8.78 -7.73 2.69
N VAL A 176 9.39 -6.75 3.36
CA VAL A 176 10.11 -5.64 2.71
C VAL A 176 11.32 -6.14 1.93
N GLU A 177 12.05 -7.12 2.44
CA GLU A 177 13.16 -7.73 1.70
C GLU A 177 12.68 -8.42 0.42
N ASP A 178 11.54 -9.11 0.47
CA ASP A 178 10.94 -9.73 -0.72
C ASP A 178 10.48 -8.68 -1.73
N VAL A 179 9.85 -7.59 -1.27
CA VAL A 179 9.51 -6.44 -2.11
C VAL A 179 10.77 -5.84 -2.75
N ALA A 180 11.85 -5.69 -1.98
CA ALA A 180 13.10 -5.10 -2.45
C ALA A 180 13.84 -5.94 -3.49
N LYS A 181 13.55 -7.25 -3.59
CA LYS A 181 14.05 -8.17 -4.62
C LYS A 181 13.17 -8.18 -5.88
N SER A 182 11.99 -7.58 -5.83
CA SER A 182 11.03 -7.51 -6.94
C SER A 182 11.13 -6.20 -7.74
N SER A 183 10.49 -6.15 -8.90
CA SER A 183 10.34 -4.92 -9.70
C SER A 183 9.48 -3.85 -9.02
N LEU A 184 8.72 -4.20 -7.97
CA LEU A 184 7.89 -3.25 -7.22
C LEU A 184 8.73 -2.16 -6.54
N ALA A 185 9.95 -2.48 -6.13
CA ALA A 185 10.87 -1.50 -5.56
C ALA A 185 11.33 -0.46 -6.60
N GLU A 186 11.44 -0.84 -7.87
CA GLU A 186 11.76 0.10 -8.94
C GLU A 186 10.60 1.07 -9.20
N ILE A 187 9.38 0.55 -9.28
CA ILE A 187 8.15 1.35 -9.43
C ILE A 187 8.02 2.35 -8.27
N ALA A 188 8.21 1.88 -7.03
CA ALA A 188 8.19 2.74 -5.85
C ALA A 188 9.22 3.88 -5.95
N ARG A 189 10.45 3.60 -6.42
CA ARG A 189 11.50 4.61 -6.60
C ARG A 189 11.19 5.61 -7.69
N GLU A 190 10.61 5.18 -8.81
CA GLU A 190 10.17 6.09 -9.88
C GLU A 190 9.10 7.05 -9.35
N GLU A 191 8.17 6.56 -8.54
CA GLU A 191 7.12 7.39 -7.93
C GLU A 191 7.66 8.34 -6.87
N ILE A 192 8.69 7.94 -6.10
CA ILE A 192 9.41 8.85 -5.19
C ILE A 192 10.09 9.99 -5.98
N LYS A 193 10.72 9.68 -7.12
CA LYS A 193 11.39 10.69 -7.96
C LYS A 193 10.41 11.66 -8.63
N LYS A 194 9.19 11.21 -8.91
CA LYS A 194 8.12 12.04 -9.49
C LYS A 194 7.49 13.00 -8.49
N LYS A 195 7.61 12.77 -7.17
CA LYS A 195 7.22 13.79 -6.19
C LYS A 195 8.18 14.98 -6.36
N PRO A 196 7.72 16.17 -6.80
CA PRO A 196 8.55 17.35 -6.67
C PRO A 196 8.90 17.47 -5.19
N SER A 197 10.16 17.79 -4.90
CA SER A 197 10.54 18.28 -3.58
C SER A 197 9.56 19.39 -3.23
N SER A 198 8.70 19.15 -2.24
CA SER A 198 7.85 20.17 -1.67
C SER A 198 8.75 21.18 -0.99
N GLU A 199 9.12 22.23 -1.73
CA GLU A 199 9.35 23.57 -1.21
C GLU A 199 8.00 24.23 -0.90
#